data_AF-A0A848ZCM4-F1
#
_entry.id   AF-A0A848ZCM4-F1
#
_cell.length_a   1.000
_cell.length_b   1.000
_cell.length_c   1.000
_cell.angle_alpha   90.00
_cell.angle_beta   90.00
_cell.angle_gamma   90.00
#
_symmetry.space_group_name_H-M   'P 1'
#
loop_
_entity.id
_entity.type
_entity.pdbx_description
1 polymer ?
#
loop_
_entity_poly.entity_id
_entity_poly.type
_entity_poly.pdbx_seq_one_letter_code
_entity_poly.pdbx_strand_id
1 'polypeptide(L)' 'MRVSLNWLKDYVDIGIPAKDLAEGLTMSGLEVEALEPLGQSLQEILVAKILSIRRHPDADRLFICHMDTG' A
#
# COMPACT_ATOMS: atom_id res chain seq x y z
N MET A 1 -9.75 14.96 -1.78
CA MET A 1 -9.65 13.81 -2.73
C MET A 1 -8.37 13.05 -2.43
N ARG A 2 -8.33 11.71 -2.56
CA ARG A 2 -7.09 10.94 -2.40
C ARG A 2 -6.63 10.43 -3.76
N VAL A 3 -5.33 10.55 -4.03
CA VAL A 3 -4.72 10.15 -5.29
C VAL A 3 -3.37 9.47 -5.03
N SER A 4 -3.07 8.42 -5.80
CA SER A 4 -1.77 7.76 -5.73
C SER A 4 -0.73 8.56 -6.50
N LEU A 5 0.40 8.85 -5.86
CA LEU A 5 1.53 9.49 -6.55
C LEU A 5 2.08 8.60 -7.68
N ASN A 6 2.04 7.28 -7.53
CA ASN A 6 2.47 6.37 -8.60
C ASN A 6 1.53 6.46 -9.81
N TRP A 7 0.22 6.59 -9.58
CA TRP A 7 -0.73 6.77 -10.68
C TRP A 7 -0.56 8.10 -11.39
N LEU A 8 -0.28 9.20 -10.66
CA LEU A 8 0.02 10.50 -11.29
C LEU A 8 1.25 10.45 -12.20
N LYS A 9 2.26 9.66 -11.83
CA LYS A 9 3.48 9.47 -12.63
C LYS A 9 3.23 8.78 -13.97
N ASP A 10 2.10 8.09 -14.14
CA ASP A 10 1.72 7.51 -15.43
C ASP A 10 1.31 8.59 -16.46
N TYR A 11 0.98 9.81 -16.01
CA TYR A 11 0.50 10.91 -16.85
C TYR A 11 1.51 12.05 -17.02
N VAL A 12 2.36 12.27 -16.02
CA VAL A 12 3.34 13.36 -16.03
C VAL A 12 4.61 12.94 -15.30
N ASP A 13 5.76 13.40 -15.80
CA ASP A 13 7.03 13.16 -15.14
C ASP A 13 7.15 14.04 -13.89
N ILE A 14 7.49 13.41 -12.76
CA ILE A 14 7.59 14.06 -11.44
C ILE A 14 8.95 13.68 -10.84
N GLY A 15 9.94 14.55 -11.05
CA GLY A 15 11.30 14.40 -10.55
C GLY A 15 11.58 15.05 -9.19
N ILE A 16 10.56 15.62 -8.53
CA ILE A 16 10.69 16.31 -7.25
C ILE A 16 10.18 15.46 -6.07
N PRO A 17 10.64 15.71 -4.84
CA PRO A 17 10.09 15.09 -3.64
C PRO A 17 8.57 15.32 -3.51
N ALA A 18 7.86 14.34 -2.93
CA ALA A 18 6.40 14.41 -2.76
C ALA A 18 5.94 15.61 -1.93
N LYS A 19 6.79 16.07 -0.98
CA LYS A 19 6.53 17.25 -0.16
C LYS A 19 6.51 18.53 -1.01
N ASP A 20 7.53 18.71 -1.84
CA ASP A 20 7.66 19.88 -2.71
C ASP A 20 6.53 19.94 -3.74
N LEU A 21 6.11 18.76 -4.25
CA LEU A 21 4.93 18.65 -5.11
C LEU A 21 3.65 19.11 -4.39
N ALA A 22 3.44 18.68 -3.15
CA ALA A 22 2.25 19.04 -2.37
C ALA A 22 2.17 20.56 -2.10
N GLU A 23 3.31 21.17 -1.77
CA GLU A 23 3.42 22.62 -1.61
C GLU A 23 3.10 23.34 -2.93
N GLY A 24 3.67 22.89 -4.05
CA GLY A 24 3.41 23.46 -5.38
C GLY A 24 1.96 23.36 -5.83
N LEU A 25 1.31 22.21 -5.58
CA LEU A 25 -0.11 22.01 -5.86
C LEU A 25 -0.98 22.96 -5.02
N THR A 26 -0.67 23.08 -3.72
CA THR A 26 -1.39 23.99 -2.81
C THR A 26 -1.28 25.45 -3.26
N MET A 27 -0.08 25.88 -3.64
CA MET A 27 0.16 27.24 -4.18
C MET A 27 -0.53 27.48 -5.54
N SER A 28 -0.81 26.42 -6.30
CA SER A 28 -1.55 26.48 -7.56
C SER A 28 -3.07 26.45 -7.37
N GLY A 29 -3.56 26.44 -6.12
CA GLY A 29 -4.98 26.42 -5.77
C GLY A 29 -5.57 25.01 -5.55
N LEU A 30 -4.73 23.97 -5.58
CA LEU A 30 -5.12 22.59 -5.29
C LEU A 30 -4.59 22.19 -3.91
N GLU A 31 -5.35 22.52 -2.88
CA GLU A 31 -4.95 22.27 -1.49
C GLU A 31 -4.67 20.78 -1.21
N VAL A 32 -3.50 20.51 -0.63
CA VAL A 32 -3.11 19.17 -0.20
C VAL A 32 -3.16 19.08 1.33
N GLU A 33 -4.22 18.46 1.84
CA GLU A 33 -4.45 18.34 3.29
C GLU A 33 -3.46 17.40 3.99
N ALA A 34 -3.01 16.33 3.32
CA ALA A 34 -2.14 15.32 3.92
C ALA A 34 -1.30 14.57 2.89
N LEU A 35 -0.13 14.11 3.34
CA LEU A 35 0.74 13.17 2.64
C LEU A 35 0.92 11.91 3.48
N GLU A 36 0.52 10.76 2.93
CA GLU A 36 0.52 9.49 3.65
C GLU A 36 1.39 8.46 2.93
N PRO A 37 2.65 8.26 3.36
CA PRO A 37 3.49 7.21 2.80
C PRO A 37 2.97 5.83 3.23
N LEU A 38 2.72 4.96 2.25
CA LEU A 38 2.22 3.60 2.48
C LEU A 38 3.38 2.60 2.61
N GLY A 39 3.23 1.61 3.49
CA GLY A 39 4.09 0.43 3.52
C GLY A 39 5.39 0.53 4.34
N GLN A 40 5.64 1.63 5.06
CA GLN A 40 6.89 1.82 5.83
C GLN A 40 7.19 0.72 6.85
N SER A 41 6.17 0.04 7.37
CA SER A 41 6.28 -1.00 8.40
C SER A 41 6.17 -2.44 7.86
N LEU A 42 6.15 -2.65 6.54
CA LEU A 42 5.84 -3.96 5.94
C LEU A 42 7.07 -4.73 5.46
N GLN A 43 8.24 -4.49 6.07
CA GLN A 43 9.54 -4.97 5.58
C GLN A 43 9.65 -6.50 5.49
N GLU A 44 8.98 -7.23 6.38
CA GLU A 44 9.01 -8.70 6.43
C GLU A 44 7.76 -9.36 5.82
N ILE A 45 6.93 -8.59 5.08
CA ILE A 45 5.71 -9.11 4.47
C ILE A 45 6.00 -9.57 3.04
N LEU A 46 5.61 -10.81 2.74
CA LEU A 46 5.77 -11.42 1.43
C LEU A 46 4.45 -12.01 0.91
N VAL A 47 4.40 -12.24 -0.39
CA VAL A 47 3.27 -12.90 -1.05
C VAL A 47 3.50 -14.41 -1.03
N ALA A 48 2.53 -15.15 -0.53
CA ALA A 48 2.58 -16.61 -0.43
C ALA A 48 1.31 -17.24 -1.03
N LYS A 49 1.44 -18.45 -1.57
CA LYS A 49 0.34 -19.23 -2.14
C LYS A 49 -0.16 -20.27 -1.14
N ILE A 50 -1.47 -20.30 -0.91
CA ILE A 50 -2.07 -21.35 -0.07
C ILE A 50 -2.11 -22.68 -0.86
N LEU A 51 -1.55 -23.73 -0.28
CA LEU A 51 -1.55 -25.09 -0.83
C LEU A 51 -2.71 -25.94 -0.29
N SER A 52 -3.05 -25.80 0.99
CA SER A 52 -4.18 -26.50 1.61
C SER A 52 -4.73 -25.76 2.82
N ILE A 53 -6.01 -26.03 3.14
CA ILE A 53 -6.73 -25.43 4.25
C ILE A 53 -7.50 -26.52 4.98
N ARG A 54 -7.43 -26.56 6.32
CA ARG A 54 -8.26 -27.43 7.17
C ARG A 54 -8.80 -26.68 8.38
N ARG A 55 -9.95 -27.10 8.91
CA ARG A 55 -10.56 -26.48 10.11
C ARG A 55 -9.71 -26.74 11.35
N HIS A 56 -9.59 -25.75 12.24
CA HIS A 56 -8.86 -25.94 13.49
C HIS A 56 -9.64 -26.89 14.41
N PRO A 57 -8.99 -27.89 15.04
CA PRO A 57 -9.68 -28.90 15.85
C PRO A 57 -10.40 -28.29 17.06
N ASP A 58 -9.80 -27.28 17.69
CA ASP A 58 -10.31 -26.69 18.94
C ASP A 58 -10.92 -25.29 18.78
N ALA A 59 -11.09 -24.80 17.54
CA ALA A 59 -11.58 -23.43 17.31
C ALA A 59 -12.47 -23.33 16.07
N ASP A 60 -13.74 -22.99 16.30
CA ASP A 60 -14.77 -23.01 15.26
C ASP A 60 -14.60 -21.98 14.13
N ARG A 61 -13.86 -20.90 14.39
CA ARG A 61 -13.66 -19.78 13.45
C ARG A 61 -12.25 -19.72 12.85
N LEU A 62 -11.39 -20.72 13.13
CA LEU A 62 -10.01 -20.73 12.66
C LEU A 62 -9.77 -21.85 11.65
N PHE A 63 -8.80 -21.58 10.78
CA PHE A 63 -8.30 -22.52 9.78
C PHE A 63 -6.79 -22.64 9.93
N ILE A 64 -6.28 -23.84 9.69
CA ILE A 64 -4.86 -24.13 9.56
C ILE A 64 -4.55 -24.15 8.06
N CYS A 65 -3.72 -23.21 7.60
CA CYS A 65 -3.32 -23.07 6.21
C CYS A 65 -1.88 -23.59 6.03
N HIS A 66 -1.67 -24.46 5.05
CA HIS A 66 -0.34 -24.78 4.55
C HIS A 66 -0.06 -23.91 3.33
N MET A 67 1.09 -23.24 3.31
CA MET A 67 1.39 -22.20 2.34
C MET A 67 2.81 -22.36 1.79
N ASP A 68 2.97 -21.96 0.55
CA ASP A 68 4.24 -21.86 -0.17
C ASP A 68 4.63 -20.38 -0.24
N THR A 69 5.80 -20.04 0.26
CA THR A 69 6.31 -18.66 0.31
C THR A 69 7.17 -18.30 -0.90
N GLY A 70 7.22 -19.17 -1.92
CA GLY A 70 8.09 -19.03 -3.08
C GLY A 70 9.26 -20.02 -3.04
#